data_AF-A0A4Q4DH31-F1
#
_entry.id   AF-A0A4Q4DH31-F1
#
_cell.length_a   1.000
_cell.length_b   1.000
_cell.length_c   1.000
_cell.angle_alpha   90.00
_cell.angle_beta   90.00
_cell.angle_gamma   90.00
#
_symmetry.space_group_name_H-M   'P 1'
#
loop_
_entity.id
_entity.type
_entity.pdbx_description
1 polymer ?
#
loop_
_entity_poly.entity_id
_entity_poly.type
_entity_poly.pdbx_seq_one_letter_code
_entity_poly.pdbx_strand_id
1 'polypeptide(L)'
;MVPAPAPDPVATARREGDRLRFVGAATRRIARGIDLDEIVLGLCRATVPTFSDAILVYLRDPLPVGDERPVSPFVLRLRRTDRLRLTDDDTEGTGGIPVQISEGLRLPILDPQSDVMPAAELCEVRSGGALSEVLRGVRPVFGDSAAARAALPELLGADRTVPSGHRAILAPLRGRRRVIGAAVFLRRPDRAAFEPNDLLVAAQLATHTALGIDKAVLYGREAYIADELQRTMLPENLPQPTGVRLASRYLPAAETARVGGDWYDAIPLPGSRVALVVGDVMGHSMTSAAIMGQLRTTAQTLAGLDLPPQEVLHHLDEQAQRLGTDRMATCLYAVYDPVSHRITIANAGHPPPILLHLGGRAEVLRVPPGAPIGVGGVDFEAVELDAPAGATLLLYTDGLVESRLRDVWTGIEQLRERLAATAQLTGPDHSPPLEALCDDVLDVLGPGDRDDDIALLAARFDGIAPSDVAYWFLEPEDAAPGRARRLARRALARWDLEELSDSVELLISEVVTNAVRYAERPVTLRLLRTDVLRCEVGDDSPQLPRQRRARDTDEGGRGLFLVNRLARRWGATRLSTGKVVWFEIPTRA
;
A
#
# COMPACT_ATOMS: atom_id res chain seq x y z
N MET A 1 8.48 -21.46 73.80
CA MET A 1 8.28 -21.29 72.35
C MET A 1 6.78 -21.26 72.11
N VAL A 2 6.18 -20.06 72.06
CA VAL A 2 4.74 -19.89 71.84
C VAL A 2 4.49 -20.02 70.33
N PRO A 3 3.58 -20.90 69.87
CA PRO A 3 3.28 -20.99 68.45
C PRO A 3 2.62 -19.68 67.98
N ALA A 4 3.08 -19.17 66.84
CA ALA A 4 2.49 -17.97 66.24
C ALA A 4 0.98 -18.18 66.01
N PRO A 5 0.14 -17.17 66.27
CA PRO A 5 -1.30 -17.31 66.08
C PRO A 5 -1.62 -17.61 64.61
N ALA A 6 -2.54 -18.56 64.38
CA ALA A 6 -3.01 -18.90 63.05
C ALA A 6 -3.65 -17.67 62.37
N PRO A 7 -3.39 -17.43 61.07
CA PRO A 7 -3.92 -16.27 60.37
C PRO A 7 -5.45 -16.30 60.32
N ASP A 8 -6.08 -15.14 60.52
CA ASP A 8 -7.53 -14.98 60.45
C ASP A 8 -8.05 -15.35 59.04
N PRO A 9 -8.92 -16.37 58.91
CA PRO A 9 -9.43 -16.83 57.62
C PRO A 9 -10.21 -15.76 56.85
N VAL A 10 -10.85 -14.81 57.53
CA VAL A 10 -11.63 -13.73 56.89
C VAL A 10 -10.71 -12.67 56.30
N ALA A 11 -9.62 -12.32 56.99
CA ALA A 11 -8.61 -11.39 56.49
C ALA A 11 -7.84 -11.98 55.30
N THR A 12 -7.59 -13.29 55.31
CA THR A 12 -6.92 -14.02 54.23
C THR A 12 -7.78 -14.04 52.96
N ALA A 13 -9.07 -14.38 53.08
CA ALA A 13 -10.01 -14.37 51.96
C ALA A 13 -10.20 -12.97 51.34
N ARG A 14 -10.22 -11.91 52.15
CA ARG A 14 -10.28 -10.52 51.65
C ARG A 14 -9.05 -10.14 50.83
N ARG A 15 -7.84 -10.45 51.31
CA ARG A 15 -6.58 -10.19 50.57
C ARG A 15 -6.53 -10.93 49.24
N GLU A 16 -7.03 -12.16 49.20
CA GLU A 16 -7.08 -12.97 47.98
C GLU A 16 -8.09 -12.41 46.96
N GLY A 17 -9.26 -11.95 47.44
CA GLY A 17 -10.24 -11.23 46.61
C GLY A 17 -9.71 -9.91 46.03
N ASP A 18 -8.94 -9.15 46.81
CA ASP A 18 -8.34 -7.89 46.34
C ASP A 18 -7.22 -8.13 45.31
N ARG A 19 -6.43 -9.20 45.48
CA ARG A 19 -5.44 -9.65 44.48
C ARG A 19 -6.11 -10.03 43.16
N LEU A 20 -7.18 -10.82 43.20
CA LEU A 20 -7.93 -11.20 41.99
C LEU A 20 -8.51 -9.98 41.27
N ARG A 21 -9.07 -9.02 42.02
CA ARG A 21 -9.58 -7.76 41.47
C ARG A 21 -8.47 -6.93 40.82
N PHE A 22 -7.31 -6.82 41.46
CA PHE A 22 -6.13 -6.15 40.91
C PHE A 22 -5.70 -6.79 39.59
N VAL A 23 -5.49 -8.11 39.57
CA VAL A 23 -5.08 -8.85 38.37
C VAL A 23 -6.07 -8.63 37.23
N GLY A 24 -7.38 -8.75 37.50
CA GLY A 24 -8.40 -8.53 36.49
C GLY A 24 -8.39 -7.10 35.92
N ALA A 25 -8.20 -6.08 36.77
CA ALA A 25 -8.10 -4.69 36.33
C ALA A 25 -6.82 -4.41 35.53
N ALA A 26 -5.68 -4.93 35.98
CA ALA A 26 -4.39 -4.80 35.32
C ALA A 26 -4.37 -5.47 33.95
N THR A 27 -4.86 -6.71 33.85
CA THR A 27 -5.00 -7.44 32.58
C THR A 27 -5.87 -6.69 31.59
N ARG A 28 -7.02 -6.13 32.03
CA ARG A 28 -7.87 -5.31 31.15
C ARG A 28 -7.15 -4.05 30.66
N ARG A 29 -6.30 -3.44 31.48
CA ARG A 29 -5.51 -2.26 31.07
C ARG A 29 -4.47 -2.61 30.01
N ILE A 30 -3.75 -3.70 30.21
CA ILE A 30 -2.76 -4.23 29.26
C ILE A 30 -3.44 -4.59 27.93
N ALA A 31 -4.58 -5.28 27.99
CA ALA A 31 -5.32 -5.74 26.81
C ALA A 31 -5.96 -4.62 25.97
N ARG A 32 -6.03 -3.38 26.49
CA ARG A 32 -6.52 -2.21 25.74
C ARG A 32 -5.47 -1.61 24.81
N GLY A 33 -4.18 -1.87 25.03
CA GLY A 33 -3.13 -1.34 24.17
C GLY A 33 -3.23 -1.94 22.77
N ILE A 34 -3.14 -1.09 21.76
CA ILE A 34 -3.24 -1.47 20.34
C ILE A 34 -1.85 -1.77 19.76
N ASP A 35 -0.82 -1.09 20.28
CA ASP A 35 0.57 -1.26 19.88
C ASP A 35 1.48 -1.71 21.03
N LEU A 36 2.74 -1.97 20.70
CA LEU A 36 3.77 -2.38 21.64
C LEU A 36 3.91 -1.44 22.85
N ASP A 37 3.92 -0.13 22.61
CA ASP A 37 4.25 0.88 23.62
C ASP A 37 3.10 1.13 24.57
N GLU A 38 1.87 1.11 24.07
CA GLU A 38 0.66 1.18 24.89
C GLU A 38 0.54 -0.03 25.81
N ILE A 39 0.85 -1.24 25.32
CA ILE A 39 0.78 -2.48 26.11
C ILE A 39 1.83 -2.44 27.24
N VAL A 40 3.07 -2.08 26.92
CA VAL A 40 4.14 -1.95 27.93
C VAL A 40 3.82 -0.83 28.94
N LEU A 41 3.29 0.31 28.48
CA LEU A 41 2.83 1.39 29.35
C LEU A 41 1.66 0.95 30.24
N GLY A 42 0.74 0.15 29.69
CA GLY A 42 -0.37 -0.45 30.41
C GLY A 42 0.09 -1.33 31.56
N LEU A 43 1.12 -2.16 31.33
CA LEU A 43 1.78 -2.95 32.38
C LEU A 43 2.39 -2.03 33.45
N CYS A 44 3.21 -1.07 33.05
CA CYS A 44 3.87 -0.16 33.98
C CYS A 44 2.87 0.56 34.89
N ARG A 45 1.86 1.22 34.31
CA ARG A 45 0.80 1.95 35.03
C ARG A 45 -0.09 1.06 35.87
N ALA A 46 -0.28 -0.20 35.50
CA ALA A 46 -1.03 -1.13 36.33
C ALA A 46 -0.24 -1.54 37.58
N THR A 47 1.09 -1.68 37.45
CA THR A 47 1.94 -2.23 38.50
C THR A 47 2.55 -1.20 39.43
N VAL A 48 2.79 0.02 38.96
CA VAL A 48 3.36 1.10 39.77
C VAL A 48 2.26 2.12 40.11
N PRO A 49 2.01 2.44 41.39
CA PRO A 49 2.63 1.89 42.60
C PRO A 49 1.95 0.62 43.15
N THR A 50 0.85 0.16 42.55
CA THR A 50 -0.07 -0.80 43.18
C THR A 50 0.58 -2.14 43.57
N PHE A 51 1.48 -2.68 42.76
CA PHE A 51 2.14 -3.97 42.95
C PHE A 51 3.64 -3.83 43.29
N SER A 52 4.32 -2.87 42.67
CA SER A 52 5.74 -2.58 42.82
C SER A 52 6.00 -1.07 42.86
N ASP A 53 7.17 -0.68 43.36
CA ASP A 53 7.58 0.74 43.44
C ASP A 53 8.38 1.17 42.20
N ALA A 54 8.99 0.21 41.51
CA ALA A 54 9.56 0.39 40.19
C ALA A 54 9.40 -0.88 39.34
N ILE A 55 9.43 -0.69 38.03
CA ILE A 55 9.42 -1.77 37.03
C ILE A 55 10.44 -1.48 35.92
N LEU A 56 11.12 -2.52 35.46
CA LEU A 56 11.91 -2.52 34.23
C LEU A 56 11.34 -3.56 33.28
N VAL A 57 11.13 -3.18 32.02
CA VAL A 57 10.62 -4.07 30.98
C VAL A 57 11.66 -4.20 29.87
N TYR A 58 12.21 -5.40 29.75
CA TYR A 58 13.15 -5.79 28.71
C TYR A 58 12.46 -6.63 27.65
N LEU A 59 12.70 -6.35 26.39
CA LEU A 59 12.15 -7.08 25.26
C LEU A 59 13.26 -7.49 24.30
N ARG A 60 13.06 -8.56 23.56
CA ARG A 60 14.01 -8.98 22.51
C ARG A 60 14.13 -7.91 21.42
N ASP A 61 15.35 -7.73 20.91
CA ASP A 61 15.64 -6.83 19.79
C ASP A 61 16.44 -7.58 18.71
N PRO A 62 15.85 -7.88 17.53
CA PRO A 62 14.46 -7.63 17.16
C PRO A 62 13.46 -8.54 17.90
N LEU A 63 12.21 -8.08 18.01
CA LEU A 63 11.12 -8.91 18.52
C LEU A 63 10.86 -10.08 17.55
N PRO A 64 10.70 -11.30 18.07
CA PRO A 64 10.40 -12.44 17.22
C PRO A 64 9.00 -12.31 16.63
N VAL A 65 8.82 -12.72 15.37
CA VAL A 65 7.49 -12.73 14.73
C VAL A 65 7.12 -14.13 14.26
N GLY A 66 5.85 -14.51 14.46
CA GLY A 66 5.32 -15.80 14.02
C GLY A 66 6.06 -17.01 14.61
N ASP A 67 6.42 -17.97 13.74
CA ASP A 67 7.11 -19.21 14.09
C ASP A 67 8.63 -19.19 13.82
N GLU A 68 9.23 -18.01 13.60
CA GLU A 68 10.68 -17.87 13.36
C GLU A 68 11.50 -18.58 14.45
N ARG A 69 12.52 -19.37 14.09
CA ARG A 69 13.32 -20.06 15.12
C ARG A 69 14.17 -19.03 15.87
N PRO A 70 14.20 -19.04 17.21
CA PRO A 70 15.02 -18.11 17.96
C PRO A 70 16.50 -18.36 17.64
N VAL A 71 17.17 -17.36 17.07
CA VAL A 71 18.63 -17.34 16.95
C VAL A 71 19.21 -17.13 18.36
N SER A 72 20.27 -17.86 18.68
CA SER A 72 21.03 -17.68 19.92
C SER A 72 22.49 -17.40 19.57
N PRO A 73 23.16 -16.42 20.21
CA PRO A 73 22.64 -15.54 21.26
C PRO A 73 21.57 -14.56 20.74
N PHE A 74 20.77 -14.00 21.65
CA PHE A 74 19.80 -12.94 21.34
C PHE A 74 19.95 -11.79 22.32
N VAL A 75 19.56 -10.58 21.90
CA VAL A 75 19.69 -9.38 22.71
C VAL A 75 18.34 -9.02 23.34
N LEU A 76 18.37 -8.63 24.61
CA LEU A 76 17.28 -7.97 25.31
C LEU A 76 17.58 -6.48 25.40
N ARG A 77 16.68 -5.66 24.89
CA ARG A 77 16.71 -4.21 25.00
C ARG A 77 15.76 -3.74 26.10
N LEU A 78 16.22 -2.81 26.92
CA LEU A 78 15.36 -2.12 27.88
C LEU A 78 14.35 -1.26 27.09
N ARG A 79 13.06 -1.66 27.10
CA ARG A 79 12.01 -0.93 26.38
C ARG A 79 11.43 0.21 27.19
N ARG A 80 11.20 -0.04 28.49
CA ARG A 80 10.58 0.96 29.37
C ARG A 80 10.93 0.74 30.83
N THR A 81 10.96 1.84 31.56
CA THR A 81 11.05 1.88 33.02
C THR A 81 9.93 2.76 33.57
N ASP A 82 9.45 2.44 34.77
CA ASP A 82 8.51 3.29 35.50
C ASP A 82 8.79 3.20 37.02
N ARG A 83 8.57 4.29 37.76
CA ARG A 83 8.87 4.39 39.19
C ARG A 83 7.92 5.32 39.93
N LEU A 84 7.68 5.04 41.21
CA LEU A 84 6.98 5.93 42.11
C LEU A 84 7.87 7.15 42.44
N ARG A 85 7.41 8.34 42.03
CA ARG A 85 7.98 9.62 42.48
C ARG A 85 7.24 10.06 43.75
N LEU A 86 7.96 10.28 44.84
CA LEU A 86 7.41 10.93 46.03
C LEU A 86 7.60 12.43 45.84
N THR A 87 6.54 13.21 45.98
CA THR A 87 6.60 14.68 46.06
C THR A 87 6.79 15.10 47.51
N ASP A 88 7.51 16.19 47.76
CA ASP A 88 7.86 16.66 49.11
C ASP A 88 6.64 16.90 50.04
N ASP A 89 5.43 17.07 49.49
CA ASP A 89 4.18 17.26 50.23
C ASP A 89 3.69 16.03 51.03
N ASP A 90 4.15 14.81 50.73
CA ASP A 90 3.71 13.60 51.46
C ASP A 90 4.38 13.45 52.85
N THR A 91 5.31 14.35 53.19
CA THR A 91 6.11 14.30 54.42
C THR A 91 5.48 15.03 55.62
N GLU A 92 4.41 15.81 55.43
CA GLU A 92 3.81 16.60 56.52
C GLU A 92 2.78 15.86 57.40
N GLY A 93 2.45 14.59 57.08
CA GLY A 93 1.33 13.88 57.72
C GLY A 93 1.62 12.99 58.93
N THR A 94 2.86 12.56 59.16
CA THR A 94 3.19 11.67 60.29
C THR A 94 4.61 11.91 60.76
N GLY A 95 4.77 12.37 62.01
CA GLY A 95 6.06 12.62 62.68
C GLY A 95 6.89 11.36 62.93
N GLY A 96 7.35 10.72 61.85
CA GLY A 96 8.28 9.60 61.86
C GLY A 96 9.71 10.08 61.63
N ILE A 97 10.62 9.56 62.45
CA ILE A 97 12.08 9.75 62.41
C ILE A 97 12.61 9.62 60.97
N PRO A 98 13.55 10.47 60.51
CA PRO A 98 14.19 10.31 59.20
C PRO A 98 14.86 8.94 59.13
N VAL A 99 14.33 8.04 58.30
CA VAL A 99 14.90 6.73 58.07
C VAL A 99 16.18 6.93 57.26
N GLN A 100 17.33 6.74 57.90
CA GLN A 100 18.59 6.55 57.19
C GLN A 100 18.43 5.35 56.25
N ILE A 101 18.40 5.62 54.94
CA ILE A 101 18.43 4.58 53.91
C ILE A 101 19.76 3.85 54.07
N SER A 102 19.71 2.63 54.60
CA SER A 102 20.85 1.73 54.77
C SER A 102 21.64 1.62 53.45
N GLU A 103 22.98 1.59 53.53
CA GLU A 103 24.00 1.57 52.46
C GLU A 103 23.91 0.40 51.44
N GLY A 104 22.74 -0.24 51.27
CA GLY A 104 22.52 -1.41 50.43
C GLY A 104 21.79 -1.19 49.10
N LEU A 105 21.37 0.01 48.73
CA LEU A 105 20.68 0.25 47.45
C LEU A 105 21.68 0.60 46.32
N ARG A 106 21.88 -0.29 45.34
CA ARG A 106 22.60 0.03 44.08
C ARG A 106 21.73 -0.13 42.83
N LEU A 107 20.54 0.47 42.84
CA LEU A 107 19.74 0.72 41.64
C LEU A 107 19.15 2.14 41.68
N PRO A 108 19.65 3.07 40.84
CA PRO A 108 19.19 4.47 40.80
C PRO A 108 17.68 4.64 40.58
N ILE A 109 17.03 3.65 39.95
CA ILE A 109 15.58 3.67 39.70
C ILE A 109 14.74 3.70 40.99
N LEU A 110 15.29 3.20 42.09
CA LEU A 110 14.61 3.16 43.38
C LEU A 110 14.84 4.44 44.20
N ASP A 111 15.84 5.25 43.84
CA ASP A 111 16.12 6.55 44.45
C ASP A 111 15.18 7.62 43.84
N PRO A 112 14.28 8.23 44.63
CA PRO A 112 13.36 9.25 44.14
C PRO A 112 14.05 10.56 43.71
N GLN A 113 15.26 10.85 44.19
CA GLN A 113 16.00 12.10 43.89
C GLN A 113 17.02 11.94 42.75
N SER A 114 17.23 10.73 42.24
CA SER A 114 18.15 10.49 41.13
C SER A 114 17.52 10.82 39.77
N ASP A 115 18.12 11.74 39.01
CA ASP A 115 17.76 12.05 37.61
C ASP A 115 18.29 11.02 36.59
N VAL A 116 19.04 10.01 37.05
CA VAL A 116 19.61 8.97 36.20
C VAL A 116 18.58 7.86 35.97
N MET A 117 18.01 7.78 34.76
CA MET A 117 17.15 6.64 34.37
C MET A 117 17.96 5.50 33.71
N PRO A 118 17.73 4.22 34.06
CA PRO A 118 18.85 3.30 34.31
C PRO A 118 18.67 1.85 33.77
N ALA A 119 19.68 1.04 34.04
CA ALA A 119 19.94 -0.35 33.65
C ALA A 119 20.61 -0.50 32.28
N ALA A 120 21.30 -1.62 32.03
CA ALA A 120 21.95 -1.87 30.74
C ALA A 120 20.90 -1.73 29.62
N GLU A 121 21.14 -0.86 28.64
CA GLU A 121 20.19 -0.62 27.54
C GLU A 121 20.03 -1.88 26.68
N LEU A 122 21.12 -2.63 26.52
CA LEU A 122 21.18 -3.89 25.78
C LEU A 122 21.88 -4.95 26.63
N CYS A 123 21.33 -6.16 26.62
CA CYS A 123 21.83 -7.33 27.32
C CYS A 123 21.87 -8.52 26.35
N GLU A 124 23.04 -9.10 26.13
CA GLU A 124 23.18 -10.32 25.34
C GLU A 124 22.87 -11.56 26.20
N VAL A 125 21.86 -12.34 25.82
CA VAL A 125 21.49 -13.58 26.49
C VAL A 125 22.28 -14.74 25.88
N ARG A 126 23.32 -15.18 26.60
CA ARG A 126 24.20 -16.28 26.20
C ARG A 126 23.53 -17.64 26.39
N SER A 127 23.73 -18.56 25.44
CA SER A 127 23.31 -19.97 25.59
C SER A 127 23.96 -20.59 26.82
N GLY A 128 23.15 -21.12 27.74
CA GLY A 128 23.65 -21.74 28.99
C GLY A 128 24.01 -20.74 30.10
N GLY A 129 23.83 -19.44 29.90
CA GLY A 129 23.95 -18.43 30.97
C GLY A 129 22.76 -18.47 31.94
N ALA A 130 22.93 -17.87 33.13
CA ALA A 130 21.93 -17.93 34.19
C ALA A 130 20.62 -17.22 33.77
N LEU A 131 20.71 -16.12 33.04
CA LEU A 131 19.55 -15.43 32.49
C LEU A 131 18.80 -16.31 31.48
N SER A 132 19.53 -17.04 30.62
CA SER A 132 18.94 -17.97 29.66
C SER A 132 18.15 -19.09 30.34
N GLU A 133 18.63 -19.60 31.47
CA GLU A 133 17.95 -20.62 32.27
C GLU A 133 16.68 -20.10 32.93
N VAL A 134 16.72 -18.91 33.54
CA VAL A 134 15.52 -18.29 34.14
C VAL A 134 14.45 -18.04 33.08
N LEU A 135 14.84 -17.51 31.92
CA LEU A 135 13.91 -17.28 30.81
C LEU A 135 13.32 -18.60 30.28
N ARG A 136 14.12 -19.67 30.17
CA ARG A 136 13.62 -21.00 29.79
C ARG A 136 12.69 -21.62 30.84
N GLY A 137 12.91 -21.33 32.13
CA GLY A 137 12.08 -21.79 33.23
C GLY A 137 10.69 -21.18 33.24
N VAL A 138 10.51 -19.99 32.62
CA VAL A 138 9.22 -19.32 32.34
C VAL A 138 8.43 -18.87 33.58
N ARG A 139 8.79 -19.38 34.76
CA ARG A 139 8.19 -19.00 36.03
C ARG A 139 8.92 -17.79 36.61
N PRO A 140 8.20 -16.81 37.17
CA PRO A 140 8.82 -15.75 37.94
C PRO A 140 9.60 -16.31 39.13
N VAL A 141 10.71 -15.67 39.45
CA VAL A 141 11.58 -16.02 40.57
C VAL A 141 11.87 -14.79 41.42
N PHE A 142 12.02 -14.99 42.73
CA PHE A 142 12.50 -13.94 43.62
C PHE A 142 13.96 -13.59 43.31
N GLY A 143 14.32 -12.32 43.45
CA GLY A 143 15.66 -11.81 43.14
C GLY A 143 16.80 -12.37 44.00
N ASP A 144 16.48 -12.90 45.18
CA ASP A 144 17.41 -13.56 46.10
C ASP A 144 17.54 -15.07 45.87
N SER A 145 16.74 -15.66 44.97
CA SER A 145 16.91 -17.04 44.54
C SER A 145 18.29 -17.25 43.88
N ALA A 146 18.83 -18.47 43.97
CA ALA A 146 20.14 -18.77 43.38
C ALA A 146 20.18 -18.48 41.87
N ALA A 147 19.10 -18.80 41.15
CA ALA A 147 18.98 -18.53 39.72
C ALA A 147 18.92 -17.01 39.41
N ALA A 148 18.13 -16.24 40.15
CA ALA A 148 18.00 -14.80 39.92
C ALA A 148 19.27 -14.02 40.32
N ARG A 149 19.99 -14.43 41.37
CA ARG A 149 21.25 -13.80 41.79
C ARG A 149 22.33 -13.85 40.72
N ALA A 150 22.33 -14.91 39.90
CA ALA A 150 23.23 -15.03 38.77
C ALA A 150 22.67 -14.34 37.50
N ALA A 151 21.35 -14.35 37.28
CA ALA A 151 20.70 -13.76 36.10
C ALA A 151 20.57 -12.24 36.12
N LEU A 152 20.32 -11.62 37.29
CA LEU A 152 20.07 -10.18 37.39
C LEU A 152 21.28 -9.31 37.05
N PRO A 153 22.54 -9.66 37.43
CA PRO A 153 23.73 -8.96 36.95
C PRO A 153 23.92 -9.05 35.43
N GLU A 154 23.58 -10.19 34.81
CA GLU A 154 23.60 -10.33 33.34
C GLU A 154 22.60 -9.35 32.68
N LEU A 155 21.41 -9.17 33.26
CA LEU A 155 20.34 -8.32 32.71
C LEU A 155 20.52 -6.82 32.99
N LEU A 156 20.87 -6.45 34.23
CA LEU A 156 20.92 -5.06 34.68
C LEU A 156 22.31 -4.43 34.50
N GLY A 157 23.35 -5.25 34.36
CA GLY A 157 24.77 -4.87 34.37
C GLY A 157 25.43 -5.16 35.72
N ALA A 158 26.72 -5.55 35.69
CA ALA A 158 27.45 -6.06 36.86
C ALA A 158 27.51 -5.10 38.06
N ASP A 159 27.49 -3.78 37.82
CA ASP A 159 27.58 -2.76 38.87
C ASP A 159 26.24 -2.45 39.56
N ARG A 160 25.13 -3.07 39.12
CA ARG A 160 23.78 -2.78 39.59
C ARG A 160 23.24 -3.95 40.41
N THR A 161 22.88 -3.69 41.67
CA THR A 161 22.35 -4.73 42.57
C THR A 161 20.91 -4.44 42.98
N VAL A 162 20.07 -5.47 42.92
CA VAL A 162 18.69 -5.41 43.45
C VAL A 162 18.68 -5.47 44.97
N PRO A 163 17.62 -4.95 45.64
CA PRO A 163 17.45 -5.10 47.08
C PRO A 163 17.41 -6.58 47.48
N SER A 164 18.01 -6.92 48.62
CA SER A 164 18.01 -8.26 49.19
C SER A 164 16.62 -8.67 49.74
N GLY A 165 16.40 -9.98 49.85
CA GLY A 165 15.13 -10.56 50.25
C GLY A 165 14.15 -10.67 49.08
N HIS A 166 12.91 -11.07 49.35
CA HIS A 166 11.82 -11.12 48.36
C HIS A 166 11.35 -9.70 47.95
N ARG A 167 12.25 -8.81 47.55
CA ARG A 167 11.96 -7.41 47.15
C ARG A 167 12.16 -7.16 45.67
N ALA A 168 12.64 -8.16 44.94
CA ALA A 168 12.70 -8.18 43.50
C ALA A 168 12.01 -9.44 42.98
N ILE A 169 11.27 -9.31 41.88
CA ILE A 169 10.76 -10.45 41.09
C ILE A 169 11.28 -10.28 39.68
N LEU A 170 11.97 -11.31 39.17
CA LEU A 170 12.31 -11.45 37.76
C LEU A 170 11.27 -12.35 37.11
N ALA A 171 10.46 -11.78 36.21
CA ALA A 171 9.36 -12.46 35.54
C ALA A 171 9.62 -12.57 34.03
N PRO A 172 9.82 -13.79 33.48
CA PRO A 172 9.91 -13.98 32.03
C PRO A 172 8.60 -13.59 31.32
N LEU A 173 8.69 -12.78 30.27
CA LEU A 173 7.56 -12.41 29.41
C LEU A 173 7.40 -13.49 28.34
N ARG A 174 6.53 -14.48 28.58
CA ARG A 174 6.27 -15.59 27.66
C ARG A 174 4.97 -15.39 26.88
N GLY A 175 5.10 -15.26 25.55
CA GLY A 175 3.98 -15.32 24.61
C GLY A 175 3.55 -16.77 24.35
N ARG A 176 2.80 -17.04 23.27
CA ARG A 176 2.23 -18.38 23.05
C ARG A 176 3.26 -19.51 23.00
N ARG A 177 4.41 -19.28 22.37
CA ARG A 177 5.40 -20.34 22.07
C ARG A 177 6.82 -20.06 22.57
N ARG A 178 7.11 -18.82 22.99
CA ARG A 178 8.48 -18.35 23.25
C ARG A 178 8.52 -17.23 24.30
N VAL A 179 9.68 -17.01 24.89
CA VAL A 179 9.95 -15.84 25.73
C VAL A 179 10.36 -14.66 24.85
N ILE A 180 9.64 -13.56 24.96
CA ILE A 180 9.85 -12.33 24.19
C ILE A 180 10.60 -11.26 24.99
N GLY A 181 10.82 -11.49 26.29
CA GLY A 181 11.44 -10.52 27.18
C GLY A 181 11.41 -10.92 28.66
N ALA A 182 11.65 -9.94 29.53
CA ALA A 182 11.56 -10.08 30.98
C ALA A 182 11.06 -8.77 31.62
N ALA A 183 10.30 -8.90 32.70
CA ALA A 183 9.95 -7.79 33.58
C ALA A 183 10.64 -7.97 34.93
N VAL A 184 11.18 -6.88 35.48
CA VAL A 184 11.76 -6.83 36.82
C VAL A 184 10.90 -5.92 37.68
N PHE A 185 10.22 -6.48 38.68
CA PHE A 185 9.43 -5.74 39.65
C PHE A 185 10.27 -5.50 40.90
N LEU A 186 10.31 -4.26 41.38
CA LEU A 186 11.12 -3.88 42.53
C LEU A 186 10.24 -3.22 43.60
N ARG A 187 10.47 -3.61 44.86
CA ARG A 187 9.94 -2.90 46.03
C ARG A 187 11.06 -2.28 46.84
N ARG A 188 10.80 -1.08 47.36
CA ARG A 188 11.70 -0.40 48.29
C ARG A 188 11.73 -1.10 49.66
N PRO A 189 12.76 -0.86 50.50
CA PRO A 189 12.90 -1.51 51.80
C PRO A 189 11.78 -1.22 52.81
N ASP A 190 11.14 -0.06 52.72
CA ASP A 190 10.06 0.44 53.57
C ASP A 190 8.70 -0.24 53.28
N ARG A 191 8.50 -0.77 52.07
CA ARG A 191 7.31 -1.54 51.71
C ARG A 191 7.41 -3.00 52.17
N ALA A 192 6.29 -3.68 52.41
CA ALA A 192 6.31 -5.12 52.69
C ALA A 192 6.92 -5.91 51.52
N ALA A 193 7.76 -6.91 51.83
CA ALA A 193 8.35 -7.81 50.84
C ALA A 193 7.25 -8.58 50.07
N PHE A 194 7.59 -9.05 48.87
CA PHE A 194 6.72 -9.92 48.09
C PHE A 194 6.50 -11.26 48.82
N GLU A 195 5.27 -11.73 48.76
CA GLU A 195 4.87 -13.05 49.25
C GLU A 195 4.96 -14.09 48.14
N PRO A 196 5.02 -15.40 48.45
CA PRO A 196 5.00 -16.46 47.42
C PRO A 196 3.85 -16.34 46.41
N ASN A 197 2.67 -15.86 46.86
CA ASN A 197 1.52 -15.67 46.00
C ASN A 197 1.69 -14.51 44.99
N ASP A 198 2.58 -13.54 45.28
CA ASP A 198 2.87 -12.44 44.36
C ASP A 198 3.64 -12.93 43.11
N LEU A 199 4.30 -14.09 43.16
CA LEU A 199 4.86 -14.74 41.96
C LEU A 199 3.76 -15.15 40.97
N LEU A 200 2.59 -15.56 41.46
CA LEU A 200 1.44 -15.89 40.60
C LEU A 200 0.86 -14.64 39.95
N VAL A 201 0.78 -13.53 40.69
CA VAL A 201 0.37 -12.23 40.15
C VAL A 201 1.34 -11.77 39.06
N ALA A 202 2.66 -11.81 39.34
CA ALA A 202 3.69 -11.45 38.37
C ALA A 202 3.65 -12.36 37.13
N ALA A 203 3.39 -13.66 37.29
CA ALA A 203 3.28 -14.61 36.18
C ALA A 203 2.10 -14.26 35.26
N GLN A 204 0.94 -13.96 35.85
CA GLN A 204 -0.27 -13.60 35.11
C GLN A 204 -0.08 -12.29 34.33
N LEU A 205 0.49 -11.27 34.96
CA LEU A 205 0.79 -9.99 34.30
C LEU A 205 1.82 -10.16 33.18
N ALA A 206 2.88 -10.95 33.42
CA ALA A 206 3.91 -11.24 32.44
C ALA A 206 3.35 -11.98 31.22
N THR A 207 2.48 -12.96 31.44
CA THR A 207 1.82 -13.72 30.37
C THR A 207 0.86 -12.84 29.56
N HIS A 208 -0.01 -12.05 30.20
CA HIS A 208 -0.93 -11.17 29.46
C HIS A 208 -0.22 -10.06 28.69
N THR A 209 0.84 -9.48 29.27
CA THR A 209 1.68 -8.51 28.56
C THR A 209 2.32 -9.16 27.35
N ALA A 210 2.91 -10.35 27.52
CA ALA A 210 3.58 -11.03 26.42
C ALA A 210 2.62 -11.46 25.31
N LEU A 211 1.42 -11.95 25.65
CA LEU A 211 0.38 -12.26 24.67
C LEU A 211 -0.12 -11.01 23.93
N GLY A 212 -0.24 -9.88 24.63
CA GLY A 212 -0.57 -8.60 24.01
C GLY A 212 0.49 -8.16 23.01
N ILE A 213 1.77 -8.23 23.40
CA ILE A 213 2.89 -7.87 22.51
C ILE A 213 2.96 -8.82 21.30
N ASP A 214 2.85 -10.13 21.51
CA ASP A 214 2.85 -11.14 20.44
C ASP A 214 1.73 -10.86 19.42
N LYS A 215 0.54 -10.49 19.93
CA LYS A 215 -0.62 -10.06 19.13
C LYS A 215 -0.33 -8.77 18.33
N ALA A 216 0.20 -7.74 19.00
CA ALA A 216 0.50 -6.44 18.36
C ALA A 216 1.58 -6.56 17.28
N VAL A 217 2.64 -7.34 17.52
CA VAL A 217 3.72 -7.58 16.56
C VAL A 217 3.23 -8.37 15.35
N LEU A 218 2.41 -9.41 15.56
CA LEU A 218 1.86 -10.21 14.47
C LEU A 218 0.95 -9.36 13.58
N TYR A 219 -0.01 -8.63 14.17
CA TYR A 219 -0.89 -7.77 13.39
C TYR A 219 -0.17 -6.61 12.72
N GLY A 220 0.84 -6.02 13.38
CA GLY A 220 1.68 -4.99 12.75
C GLY A 220 2.43 -5.51 11.53
N ARG A 221 2.92 -6.77 11.57
CA ARG A 221 3.57 -7.39 10.40
C ARG A 221 2.57 -7.74 9.30
N GLU A 222 1.40 -8.28 9.65
CA GLU A 222 0.34 -8.56 8.66
C GLU A 222 -0.11 -7.28 7.95
N ALA A 223 -0.31 -6.20 8.71
CA ALA A 223 -0.62 -4.86 8.19
C ALA A 223 0.48 -4.33 7.24
N TYR A 224 1.75 -4.47 7.64
CA TYR A 224 2.88 -4.06 6.80
C TYR A 224 2.95 -4.85 5.49
N ILE A 225 2.79 -6.17 5.55
CA ILE A 225 2.81 -7.02 4.35
C ILE A 225 1.62 -6.68 3.43
N ALA A 226 0.46 -6.39 4.01
CA ALA A 226 -0.72 -5.95 3.29
C ALA A 226 -0.47 -4.65 2.52
N ASP A 227 0.00 -3.60 3.19
CA ASP A 227 0.31 -2.29 2.59
C ASP A 227 1.38 -2.42 1.49
N GLU A 228 2.45 -3.17 1.75
CA GLU A 228 3.53 -3.36 0.77
C GLU A 228 3.06 -4.14 -0.47
N LEU A 229 2.26 -5.19 -0.30
CA LEU A 229 1.67 -5.94 -1.42
C LEU A 229 0.77 -5.04 -2.26
N GLN A 230 -0.07 -4.23 -1.61
CA GLN A 230 -1.00 -3.33 -2.29
C GLN A 230 -0.27 -2.24 -3.08
N ARG A 231 0.74 -1.60 -2.47
CA ARG A 231 1.59 -0.60 -3.14
C ARG A 231 2.30 -1.15 -4.37
N THR A 232 2.80 -2.38 -4.29
CA THR A 232 3.52 -3.01 -5.41
C THR A 232 2.59 -3.50 -6.52
N MET A 233 1.30 -3.72 -6.23
CA MET A 233 0.31 -4.16 -7.21
C MET A 233 -0.31 -3.02 -8.03
N LEU A 234 -0.24 -1.77 -7.56
CA LEU A 234 -0.72 -0.58 -8.26
C LEU A 234 0.41 0.10 -9.07
N PRO A 235 0.08 0.87 -10.13
CA PRO A 235 1.10 1.62 -10.86
C PRO A 235 1.71 2.72 -9.99
N GLU A 236 3.04 2.71 -9.80
CA GLU A 236 3.76 3.79 -9.09
C GLU A 236 3.63 5.15 -9.79
N ASN A 237 3.61 5.13 -11.13
CA ASN A 237 3.44 6.32 -11.97
C ASN A 237 2.52 5.99 -13.13
N LEU A 238 1.59 6.89 -13.43
CA LEU A 238 0.79 6.80 -14.65
C LEU A 238 1.63 7.21 -15.87
N PRO A 239 1.38 6.62 -17.05
CA PRO A 239 2.00 7.08 -18.28
C PRO A 239 1.58 8.52 -18.61
N GLN A 240 2.33 9.17 -19.49
CA GLN A 240 2.00 10.48 -20.04
C GLN A 240 1.66 10.36 -21.54
N PRO A 241 0.51 9.75 -21.89
CA PRO A 241 0.10 9.61 -23.27
C PRO A 241 -0.21 10.98 -23.88
N THR A 242 0.14 11.15 -25.14
CA THR A 242 -0.11 12.38 -25.88
C THR A 242 -1.61 12.66 -26.01
N GLY A 243 -2.03 13.91 -25.74
CA GLY A 243 -3.43 14.33 -25.84
C GLY A 243 -4.28 13.94 -24.62
N VAL A 244 -3.68 13.40 -23.55
CA VAL A 244 -4.37 13.05 -22.31
C VAL A 244 -3.49 13.37 -21.10
N ARG A 245 -4.07 14.02 -20.08
CA ARG A 245 -3.47 14.18 -18.76
C ARG A 245 -4.16 13.27 -17.77
N LEU A 246 -3.39 12.56 -16.97
CA LEU A 246 -3.90 11.59 -16.00
C LEU A 246 -3.54 12.02 -14.57
N ALA A 247 -4.43 11.73 -13.63
CA ALA A 247 -4.16 11.79 -12.20
C ALA A 247 -4.91 10.64 -11.52
N SER A 248 -4.39 10.17 -10.39
CA SER A 248 -5.04 9.13 -9.60
C SER A 248 -4.92 9.37 -8.11
N ARG A 249 -5.84 8.77 -7.35
CA ARG A 249 -5.76 8.66 -5.90
C ARG A 249 -6.13 7.25 -5.49
N TYR A 250 -5.44 6.76 -4.47
CA TYR A 250 -5.75 5.50 -3.85
C TYR A 250 -5.77 5.68 -2.33
N LEU A 251 -6.91 5.41 -1.69
CA LEU A 251 -7.07 5.53 -0.25
C LEU A 251 -7.49 4.19 0.31
N PRO A 252 -6.66 3.55 1.15
CA PRO A 252 -7.03 2.28 1.74
C PRO A 252 -8.13 2.46 2.80
N ALA A 253 -8.91 1.39 3.01
CA ALA A 253 -9.93 1.33 4.06
C ALA A 253 -9.32 1.57 5.45
N ALA A 254 -10.12 2.08 6.40
CA ALA A 254 -9.61 2.45 7.73
C ALA A 254 -9.18 1.26 8.62
N GLU A 255 -9.52 0.01 8.26
CA GLU A 255 -9.12 -1.18 9.02
C GLU A 255 -7.70 -1.63 8.66
N THR A 256 -6.79 -1.55 9.63
CA THR A 256 -5.32 -1.76 9.50
C THR A 256 -4.84 -3.14 9.03
N ALA A 257 -5.71 -4.07 8.64
CA ALA A 257 -5.30 -5.45 8.29
C ALA A 257 -5.99 -6.03 7.03
N ARG A 258 -6.74 -5.22 6.29
CA ARG A 258 -7.36 -5.63 5.02
C ARG A 258 -6.52 -5.15 3.85
N VAL A 259 -6.39 -6.00 2.83
CA VAL A 259 -5.75 -5.63 1.55
C VAL A 259 -6.86 -5.37 0.55
N GLY A 260 -6.80 -4.24 -0.14
CA GLY A 260 -7.84 -3.87 -1.09
C GLY A 260 -7.88 -4.71 -2.35
N GLY A 261 -9.11 -4.90 -2.83
CA GLY A 261 -9.42 -5.48 -4.14
C GLY A 261 -9.37 -4.46 -5.27
N ASP A 262 -9.48 -3.18 -4.94
CA ASP A 262 -9.50 -2.05 -5.87
C ASP A 262 -8.21 -1.89 -6.68
N TRP A 263 -8.35 -1.64 -7.98
CA TRP A 263 -7.25 -1.21 -8.83
C TRP A 263 -7.68 -0.22 -9.91
N TYR A 264 -6.69 0.48 -10.42
CA TYR A 264 -6.81 1.26 -11.64
C TYR A 264 -5.56 1.06 -12.51
N ASP A 265 -5.70 1.33 -13.81
CA ASP A 265 -4.56 1.36 -14.72
C ASP A 265 -4.82 2.29 -15.90
N ALA A 266 -3.73 2.76 -16.52
CA ALA A 266 -3.77 3.46 -17.79
C ALA A 266 -2.70 2.87 -18.72
N ILE A 267 -3.13 2.33 -19.86
CA ILE A 267 -2.30 1.55 -20.77
C ILE A 267 -2.22 2.28 -22.12
N PRO A 268 -1.04 2.76 -22.54
CA PRO A 268 -0.88 3.36 -23.86
C PRO A 268 -1.14 2.33 -24.97
N LEU A 269 -1.98 2.70 -25.92
CA LEU A 269 -2.36 1.86 -27.05
C LEU A 269 -1.78 2.41 -28.37
N PRO A 270 -1.75 1.60 -29.44
CA PRO A 270 -1.39 2.08 -30.76
C PRO A 270 -2.23 3.27 -31.17
N GLY A 271 -1.57 4.25 -31.75
CA GLY A 271 -2.23 5.39 -32.32
C GLY A 271 -2.53 6.55 -31.40
N SER A 272 -1.73 6.70 -30.34
CA SER A 272 -1.92 7.68 -29.25
C SER A 272 -3.21 7.47 -28.45
N ARG A 273 -3.90 6.36 -28.66
CA ARG A 273 -5.02 5.93 -27.82
C ARG A 273 -4.52 5.56 -26.42
N VAL A 274 -5.42 5.61 -25.44
CA VAL A 274 -5.16 5.12 -24.09
C VAL A 274 -6.33 4.27 -23.61
N ALA A 275 -6.03 3.10 -23.08
CA ALA A 275 -6.98 2.33 -22.29
C ALA A 275 -6.94 2.80 -20.84
N LEU A 276 -8.10 3.03 -20.25
CA LEU A 276 -8.32 3.41 -18.86
C LEU A 276 -9.11 2.27 -18.21
N VAL A 277 -8.62 1.80 -17.08
CA VAL A 277 -9.19 0.65 -16.37
C VAL A 277 -9.40 1.02 -14.91
N VAL A 278 -10.54 0.64 -14.37
CA VAL A 278 -10.81 0.62 -12.94
C VAL A 278 -11.58 -0.65 -12.62
N GLY A 279 -11.33 -1.24 -11.47
CA GLY A 279 -12.09 -2.38 -11.01
C GLY A 279 -11.91 -2.63 -9.53
N ASP A 280 -12.74 -3.53 -9.02
CA ASP A 280 -12.74 -3.96 -7.64
C ASP A 280 -12.95 -5.48 -7.58
N VAL A 281 -12.13 -6.16 -6.80
CA VAL A 281 -12.28 -7.60 -6.52
C VAL A 281 -13.01 -7.78 -5.21
N MET A 282 -14.12 -8.53 -5.25
CA MET A 282 -14.97 -8.75 -4.09
C MET A 282 -14.18 -9.22 -2.85
N GLY A 283 -14.31 -8.43 -1.77
CA GLY A 283 -13.75 -8.69 -0.46
C GLY A 283 -12.30 -8.21 -0.29
N HIS A 284 -11.83 -8.13 0.95
CA HIS A 284 -10.63 -7.36 1.30
C HIS A 284 -9.57 -8.25 1.95
N SER A 285 -8.93 -9.10 1.15
CA SER A 285 -8.00 -10.12 1.63
C SER A 285 -6.73 -10.18 0.79
N MET A 286 -5.67 -10.79 1.33
CA MET A 286 -4.46 -11.12 0.55
C MET A 286 -4.80 -11.90 -0.74
N THR A 287 -5.86 -12.71 -0.73
CA THR A 287 -6.30 -13.43 -1.92
C THR A 287 -6.98 -12.52 -2.94
N SER A 288 -7.77 -11.54 -2.49
CA SER A 288 -8.38 -10.53 -3.36
C SER A 288 -7.30 -9.71 -4.08
N ALA A 289 -6.27 -9.28 -3.35
CA ALA A 289 -5.12 -8.59 -3.92
C ALA A 289 -4.34 -9.44 -4.95
N ALA A 290 -4.21 -10.75 -4.70
CA ALA A 290 -3.58 -11.66 -5.65
C ALA A 290 -4.40 -11.84 -6.94
N ILE A 291 -5.73 -11.82 -6.85
CA ILE A 291 -6.64 -11.87 -8.01
C ILE A 291 -6.59 -10.55 -8.77
N MET A 292 -6.64 -9.43 -8.05
CA MET A 292 -6.51 -8.10 -8.62
C MET A 292 -5.23 -7.98 -9.46
N GLY A 293 -4.08 -8.40 -8.91
CA GLY A 293 -2.80 -8.39 -9.65
C GLY A 293 -2.83 -9.24 -10.93
N GLN A 294 -3.52 -10.39 -10.89
CA GLN A 294 -3.69 -11.26 -12.06
C GLN A 294 -4.62 -10.65 -13.11
N LEU A 295 -5.76 -10.10 -12.70
CA LEU A 295 -6.72 -9.44 -13.60
C LEU A 295 -6.07 -8.20 -14.24
N ARG A 296 -5.37 -7.38 -13.47
CA ARG A 296 -4.62 -6.21 -13.96
C ARG A 296 -3.58 -6.61 -15.01
N THR A 297 -2.74 -7.61 -14.71
CA THR A 297 -1.71 -8.10 -15.64
C THR A 297 -2.33 -8.69 -16.92
N THR A 298 -3.47 -9.36 -16.78
CA THR A 298 -4.23 -9.91 -17.92
C THR A 298 -4.78 -8.77 -18.77
N ALA A 299 -5.39 -7.75 -18.16
CA ALA A 299 -5.89 -6.57 -18.87
C ALA A 299 -4.78 -5.85 -19.63
N GLN A 300 -3.61 -5.66 -19.03
CA GLN A 300 -2.43 -5.10 -19.71
C GLN A 300 -2.01 -5.92 -20.93
N THR A 301 -1.99 -7.24 -20.79
CA THR A 301 -1.62 -8.15 -21.88
C THR A 301 -2.62 -8.09 -23.03
N LEU A 302 -3.92 -8.12 -22.73
CA LEU A 302 -5.00 -8.05 -23.71
C LEU A 302 -5.07 -6.69 -24.39
N ALA A 303 -4.85 -5.60 -23.63
CA ALA A 303 -4.71 -4.25 -24.17
C ALA A 303 -3.56 -4.15 -25.18
N GLY A 304 -2.43 -4.82 -24.91
CA GLY A 304 -1.30 -4.89 -25.83
C GLY A 304 -1.60 -5.59 -27.16
N LEU A 305 -2.69 -6.36 -27.24
CA LEU A 305 -3.20 -6.99 -28.47
C LEU A 305 -4.22 -6.11 -29.23
N ASP A 306 -4.53 -4.92 -28.70
CA ASP A 306 -5.51 -3.98 -29.24
C ASP A 306 -6.91 -4.58 -29.43
N LEU A 307 -7.33 -5.41 -28.47
CA LEU A 307 -8.68 -5.97 -28.44
C LEU A 307 -9.71 -4.90 -28.07
N PRO A 308 -10.95 -4.97 -28.61
CA PRO A 308 -12.01 -4.05 -28.23
C PRO A 308 -12.45 -4.27 -26.77
N PRO A 309 -12.97 -3.24 -26.08
CA PRO A 309 -13.28 -3.29 -24.64
C PRO A 309 -14.09 -4.51 -24.18
N GLN A 310 -15.14 -4.87 -24.93
CA GLN A 310 -15.99 -6.01 -24.59
C GLN A 310 -15.28 -7.36 -24.67
N GLU A 311 -14.33 -7.54 -25.61
CA GLU A 311 -13.54 -8.76 -25.71
C GLU A 311 -12.51 -8.85 -24.58
N VAL A 312 -11.95 -7.71 -24.15
CA VAL A 312 -11.08 -7.66 -22.97
C VAL A 312 -11.83 -8.13 -21.73
N LEU A 313 -13.04 -7.60 -21.49
CA LEU A 313 -13.87 -8.02 -20.36
C LEU A 313 -14.29 -9.50 -20.45
N HIS A 314 -14.62 -9.99 -21.64
CA HIS A 314 -14.92 -11.40 -21.86
C HIS A 314 -13.75 -12.31 -21.44
N HIS A 315 -12.53 -11.99 -21.87
CA HIS A 315 -11.36 -12.79 -21.48
C HIS A 315 -11.01 -12.66 -19.99
N LEU A 316 -11.25 -11.50 -19.36
CA LEU A 316 -11.11 -11.35 -17.91
C LEU A 316 -12.11 -12.23 -17.17
N ASP A 317 -13.36 -12.31 -17.63
CA ASP A 317 -14.39 -13.21 -17.08
C ASP A 317 -13.97 -14.69 -17.19
N GLU A 318 -13.49 -15.12 -18.36
CA GLU A 318 -12.94 -16.47 -18.53
C GLU A 318 -11.76 -16.77 -17.62
N GLN A 319 -10.86 -15.81 -17.40
CA GLN A 319 -9.73 -15.99 -16.48
C GLN A 319 -10.21 -16.08 -15.03
N ALA A 320 -11.13 -15.22 -14.60
CA ALA A 320 -11.66 -15.24 -13.24
C ALA A 320 -12.34 -16.58 -12.90
N GLN A 321 -13.14 -17.12 -13.82
CA GLN A 321 -13.78 -18.44 -13.65
C GLN A 321 -12.76 -19.59 -13.48
N ARG A 322 -11.59 -19.50 -14.11
CA ARG A 322 -10.51 -20.48 -13.94
C ARG A 322 -9.80 -20.38 -12.58
N LEU A 323 -9.84 -19.21 -11.94
CA LEU A 323 -9.25 -18.97 -10.62
C LEU A 323 -10.11 -19.48 -9.47
N GLY A 324 -11.40 -19.71 -9.71
CA GLY A 324 -12.33 -20.36 -8.78
C GLY A 324 -13.76 -19.81 -8.86
N THR A 325 -14.73 -20.59 -8.39
CA THR A 325 -16.16 -20.26 -8.46
C THR A 325 -16.61 -19.08 -7.59
N ASP A 326 -15.80 -18.70 -6.58
CA ASP A 326 -16.14 -17.61 -5.64
C ASP A 326 -15.30 -16.34 -5.92
N ARG A 327 -14.72 -16.22 -7.12
CA ARG A 327 -13.87 -15.09 -7.50
C ARG A 327 -14.65 -14.15 -8.40
N MET A 328 -15.16 -13.08 -7.83
CA MET A 328 -15.92 -12.06 -8.55
C MET A 328 -15.20 -10.72 -8.49
N ALA A 329 -15.29 -9.95 -9.59
CA ALA A 329 -14.77 -8.59 -9.64
C ALA A 329 -15.69 -7.70 -10.49
N THR A 330 -15.78 -6.43 -10.15
CA THR A 330 -16.31 -5.41 -11.06
C THR A 330 -15.18 -4.82 -11.89
N CYS A 331 -15.45 -4.43 -13.13
CA CYS A 331 -14.43 -3.81 -13.99
C CYS A 331 -15.07 -2.90 -15.02
N LEU A 332 -14.50 -1.71 -15.21
CA LEU A 332 -14.81 -0.83 -16.32
C LEU A 332 -13.56 -0.64 -17.17
N TYR A 333 -13.69 -0.90 -18.47
CA TYR A 333 -12.62 -0.75 -19.44
C TYR A 333 -13.04 0.26 -20.50
N ALA A 334 -12.27 1.33 -20.64
CA ALA A 334 -12.52 2.42 -21.58
C ALA A 334 -11.32 2.67 -22.47
N VAL A 335 -11.52 2.94 -23.75
CA VAL A 335 -10.47 3.32 -24.70
C VAL A 335 -10.78 4.70 -25.25
N TYR A 336 -9.92 5.67 -24.98
CA TYR A 336 -10.02 7.01 -25.53
C TYR A 336 -9.12 7.18 -26.75
N ASP A 337 -9.68 7.76 -27.82
CA ASP A 337 -8.95 8.18 -29.01
C ASP A 337 -8.84 9.71 -29.09
N PRO A 338 -7.63 10.28 -28.87
CA PRO A 338 -7.43 11.72 -28.91
C PRO A 338 -7.51 12.32 -30.32
N VAL A 339 -7.53 11.51 -31.38
CA VAL A 339 -7.67 12.00 -32.76
C VAL A 339 -9.14 12.16 -33.14
N SER A 340 -9.96 11.16 -32.84
CA SER A 340 -11.39 11.18 -33.16
C SER A 340 -12.24 11.87 -32.07
N HIS A 341 -11.67 12.10 -30.88
CA HIS A 341 -12.36 12.65 -29.69
C HIS A 341 -13.53 11.76 -29.25
N ARG A 342 -13.33 10.45 -29.33
CA ARG A 342 -14.32 9.43 -29.00
C ARG A 342 -13.77 8.51 -27.91
N ILE A 343 -14.68 7.98 -27.10
CA ILE A 343 -14.36 6.97 -26.10
C ILE A 343 -15.25 5.75 -26.29
N THR A 344 -14.65 4.56 -26.30
CA THR A 344 -15.36 3.29 -26.33
C THR A 344 -15.29 2.65 -24.95
N ILE A 345 -16.43 2.33 -24.34
CA ILE A 345 -16.51 1.86 -22.95
C ILE A 345 -17.29 0.56 -22.90
N ALA A 346 -16.80 -0.42 -22.14
CA ALA A 346 -17.56 -1.59 -21.71
C ALA A 346 -17.52 -1.68 -20.16
N ASN A 347 -18.61 -2.19 -19.58
CA ASN A 347 -18.78 -2.26 -18.13
C ASN A 347 -19.17 -3.68 -17.67
N ALA A 348 -18.45 -4.22 -16.70
CA ALA A 348 -18.74 -5.47 -16.01
C ALA A 348 -19.13 -5.19 -14.55
N GLY A 349 -20.37 -4.74 -14.32
CA GLY A 349 -20.95 -4.54 -12.99
C GLY A 349 -20.38 -3.38 -12.17
N HIS A 350 -19.54 -2.51 -12.75
CA HIS A 350 -18.89 -1.40 -12.06
C HIS A 350 -19.76 -0.12 -12.05
N PRO A 351 -19.58 0.80 -11.09
CA PRO A 351 -20.26 2.09 -11.10
C PRO A 351 -20.04 2.87 -12.42
N PRO A 352 -21.05 3.59 -12.93
CA PRO A 352 -20.93 4.36 -14.15
C PRO A 352 -19.98 5.55 -13.96
N PRO A 353 -19.14 5.89 -14.96
CA PRO A 353 -18.18 6.98 -14.85
C PRO A 353 -18.86 8.33 -15.05
N ILE A 354 -18.21 9.40 -14.58
CA ILE A 354 -18.70 10.77 -14.72
C ILE A 354 -17.80 11.53 -15.70
N LEU A 355 -18.40 12.17 -16.70
CA LEU A 355 -17.72 13.06 -17.64
C LEU A 355 -18.01 14.52 -17.28
N LEU A 356 -16.96 15.26 -16.93
CA LEU A 356 -16.99 16.69 -16.70
C LEU A 356 -16.58 17.42 -17.98
N HIS A 357 -17.52 18.12 -18.61
CA HIS A 357 -17.26 18.90 -19.82
C HIS A 357 -16.56 20.23 -19.53
N LEU A 358 -15.90 20.80 -20.56
CA LEU A 358 -15.16 22.06 -20.47
C LEU A 358 -15.99 23.27 -19.97
N GLY A 359 -17.33 23.24 -20.07
CA GLY A 359 -18.22 24.28 -19.52
C GLY A 359 -18.79 24.00 -18.12
N GLY A 360 -18.25 23.02 -17.38
CA GLY A 360 -18.66 22.68 -16.02
C GLY A 360 -19.92 21.81 -15.91
N ARG A 361 -20.46 21.32 -17.03
CA ARG A 361 -21.51 20.31 -17.04
C ARG A 361 -20.92 18.94 -16.69
N ALA A 362 -21.35 18.34 -15.57
CA ALA A 362 -21.02 16.97 -15.20
C ALA A 362 -22.16 16.01 -15.56
N GLU A 363 -21.83 14.94 -16.28
CA GLU A 363 -22.76 13.92 -16.78
C GLU A 363 -22.33 12.52 -16.33
N VAL A 364 -23.25 11.75 -15.74
CA VAL A 364 -23.06 10.32 -15.51
C VAL A 364 -23.26 9.60 -16.85
N LEU A 365 -22.22 8.93 -17.34
CA LEU A 365 -22.26 8.27 -18.65
C LEU A 365 -23.18 7.04 -18.61
N ARG A 366 -24.02 6.92 -19.64
CA ARG A 366 -24.91 5.76 -19.81
C ARG A 366 -24.18 4.63 -20.52
N VAL A 367 -23.65 3.69 -19.74
CA VAL A 367 -22.99 2.48 -20.24
C VAL A 367 -23.89 1.28 -19.95
N PRO A 368 -24.13 0.36 -20.91
CA PRO A 368 -24.87 -0.86 -20.65
C PRO A 368 -24.27 -1.61 -19.46
N PRO A 369 -25.08 -2.01 -18.46
CA PRO A 369 -24.57 -2.77 -17.34
C PRO A 369 -24.23 -4.19 -17.79
N GLY A 370 -23.04 -4.67 -17.45
CA GLY A 370 -22.68 -6.09 -17.55
C GLY A 370 -22.77 -6.80 -16.20
N ALA A 371 -22.74 -8.13 -16.22
CA ALA A 371 -22.54 -8.91 -15.00
C ALA A 371 -21.11 -8.68 -14.45
N PRO A 372 -20.87 -8.82 -13.14
CA PRO A 372 -19.50 -8.83 -12.62
C PRO A 372 -18.67 -9.95 -13.28
N ILE A 373 -17.38 -9.67 -13.49
CA ILE A 373 -16.36 -10.62 -13.91
C ILE A 373 -16.37 -11.82 -12.95
N GLY A 374 -16.35 -13.04 -13.48
CA GLY A 374 -16.36 -14.30 -12.74
C GLY A 374 -17.75 -14.93 -12.59
N VAL A 375 -18.83 -14.20 -12.85
CA VAL A 375 -20.21 -14.74 -12.81
C VAL A 375 -20.51 -15.60 -14.05
N GLY A 376 -20.00 -15.20 -15.21
CA GLY A 376 -20.26 -15.86 -16.49
C GLY A 376 -21.69 -15.73 -17.01
N GLY A 377 -21.89 -16.27 -18.21
CA GLY A 377 -23.21 -16.49 -18.81
C GLY A 377 -23.86 -15.28 -19.49
N VAL A 378 -23.17 -14.13 -19.57
CA VAL A 378 -23.66 -12.91 -20.25
C VAL A 378 -22.52 -12.28 -21.05
N ASP A 379 -22.81 -11.84 -22.28
CA ASP A 379 -21.86 -11.09 -23.09
C ASP A 379 -21.75 -9.63 -22.61
N PHE A 380 -20.56 -9.06 -22.74
CA PHE A 380 -20.33 -7.64 -22.48
C PHE A 380 -20.63 -6.82 -23.72
N GLU A 381 -21.24 -5.65 -23.55
CA GLU A 381 -21.51 -4.70 -24.64
C GLU A 381 -20.60 -3.47 -24.49
N ALA A 382 -20.08 -2.99 -25.62
CA ALA A 382 -19.34 -1.73 -25.66
C ALA A 382 -20.15 -0.64 -26.37
N VAL A 383 -20.08 0.57 -25.83
CA VAL A 383 -20.70 1.77 -26.41
C VAL A 383 -19.66 2.83 -26.73
N GLU A 384 -19.90 3.58 -27.80
CA GLU A 384 -19.03 4.67 -28.21
C GLU A 384 -19.69 6.02 -27.96
N LEU A 385 -19.01 6.89 -27.21
CA LEU A 385 -19.52 8.17 -26.73
C LEU A 385 -18.59 9.33 -27.14
N ASP A 386 -19.13 10.54 -27.17
CA ASP A 386 -18.33 11.76 -27.41
C ASP A 386 -17.47 12.09 -26.20
N ALA A 387 -16.17 12.30 -26.44
CA ALA A 387 -15.18 12.66 -25.44
C ALA A 387 -14.37 13.87 -25.95
N PRO A 388 -15.00 15.06 -26.00
CA PRO A 388 -14.40 16.24 -26.60
C PRO A 388 -13.17 16.72 -25.83
N ALA A 389 -12.27 17.40 -26.53
CA ALA A 389 -11.14 18.09 -25.91
C ALA A 389 -11.59 19.05 -24.79
N GLY A 390 -10.83 19.10 -23.71
CA GLY A 390 -11.11 19.81 -22.47
C GLY A 390 -11.97 19.03 -21.45
N ALA A 391 -12.63 17.94 -21.86
CA ALA A 391 -13.42 17.13 -20.94
C ALA A 391 -12.52 16.29 -19.99
N THR A 392 -13.02 15.99 -18.80
CA THR A 392 -12.35 15.15 -17.79
C THR A 392 -13.26 13.99 -17.42
N LEU A 393 -12.83 12.76 -17.70
CA LEU A 393 -13.49 11.53 -17.27
C LEU A 393 -13.01 11.15 -15.87
N LEU A 394 -13.94 10.83 -14.97
CA LEU A 394 -13.66 10.26 -13.67
C LEU A 394 -14.15 8.81 -13.61
N LEU A 395 -13.23 7.93 -13.24
CA LEU A 395 -13.41 6.51 -12.97
C LEU A 395 -13.14 6.28 -11.48
N TYR A 396 -14.02 5.60 -10.78
CA TYR A 396 -13.93 5.42 -9.34
C TYR A 396 -14.57 4.12 -8.90
N THR A 397 -14.07 3.55 -7.81
CA THR A 397 -14.69 2.41 -7.12
C THR A 397 -15.83 2.86 -6.21
N ASP A 398 -16.66 1.91 -5.80
CA ASP A 398 -17.84 2.14 -4.98
C ASP A 398 -17.50 2.72 -3.59
N GLY A 399 -16.33 2.44 -3.02
CA GLY A 399 -15.87 3.05 -1.76
C GLY A 399 -15.87 4.60 -1.75
N LEU A 400 -15.89 5.26 -2.92
CA LEU A 400 -16.03 6.72 -3.01
C LEU A 400 -17.49 7.19 -2.86
N VAL A 401 -18.45 6.39 -3.30
CA VAL A 401 -19.87 6.76 -3.43
C VAL A 401 -20.78 6.04 -2.44
N GLU A 402 -20.40 4.85 -1.99
CA GLU A 402 -21.11 4.03 -1.02
C GLU A 402 -20.58 4.24 0.40
N SER A 403 -21.48 4.23 1.39
CA SER A 403 -21.14 4.12 2.81
C SER A 403 -22.29 3.43 3.54
N ARG A 404 -22.12 3.08 4.82
CA ARG A 404 -23.22 2.53 5.65
C ARG A 404 -24.49 3.40 5.67
N LEU A 405 -24.35 4.70 5.46
CA LEU A 405 -25.45 5.66 5.56
C LEU A 405 -25.92 6.18 4.18
N ARG A 406 -25.23 5.82 3.09
CA ARG A 406 -25.47 6.36 1.75
C ARG A 406 -25.43 5.24 0.72
N ASP A 407 -26.51 5.11 -0.05
CA ASP A 407 -26.55 4.22 -1.21
C ASP A 407 -25.68 4.75 -2.35
N VAL A 408 -25.22 3.83 -3.20
CA VAL A 408 -24.35 4.09 -4.36
C VAL A 408 -24.88 5.23 -5.24
N TRP A 409 -26.18 5.23 -5.59
CA TRP A 409 -26.72 6.20 -6.54
C TRP A 409 -26.78 7.62 -5.96
N THR A 410 -27.19 7.74 -4.70
CA THR A 410 -27.13 9.02 -3.98
C THR A 410 -25.69 9.55 -3.91
N GLY A 411 -24.70 8.67 -3.69
CA GLY A 411 -23.28 9.04 -3.71
C GLY A 411 -22.80 9.53 -5.07
N ILE A 412 -23.18 8.85 -6.15
CA ILE A 412 -22.85 9.24 -7.53
C ILE A 412 -23.40 10.64 -7.85
N GLU A 413 -24.64 10.92 -7.45
CA GLU A 413 -25.26 12.21 -7.70
C GLU A 413 -24.60 13.34 -6.92
N GLN A 414 -24.23 13.11 -5.65
CA GLN A 414 -23.43 14.05 -4.86
C GLN A 414 -22.07 14.33 -5.49
N LEU A 415 -21.40 13.29 -5.98
CA LEU A 415 -20.12 13.42 -6.68
C LEU A 415 -20.28 14.26 -7.97
N ARG A 416 -21.33 14.00 -8.75
CA ARG A 416 -21.67 14.76 -9.96
C ARG A 416 -21.89 16.24 -9.65
N GLU A 417 -22.66 16.55 -8.61
CA GLU A 417 -22.93 17.93 -8.18
C GLU A 417 -21.66 18.64 -7.69
N ARG A 418 -20.80 17.94 -6.94
CA ARG A 418 -19.51 18.47 -6.47
C ARG A 418 -18.60 18.84 -7.63
N LEU A 419 -18.43 17.94 -8.60
CA LEU A 419 -17.63 18.18 -9.81
C LEU A 419 -18.12 19.41 -10.58
N ALA A 420 -19.44 19.55 -10.73
CA ALA A 420 -20.03 20.70 -11.39
C ALA A 420 -19.77 22.00 -10.62
N ALA A 421 -19.89 21.99 -9.29
CA ALA A 421 -19.60 23.14 -8.44
C ALA A 421 -18.12 23.56 -8.54
N THR A 422 -17.20 22.60 -8.49
CA THR A 422 -15.75 22.87 -8.58
C THR A 422 -15.36 23.43 -9.95
N ALA A 423 -15.98 22.95 -11.02
CA ALA A 423 -15.78 23.52 -12.35
C ALA A 423 -16.30 24.97 -12.46
N GLN A 424 -17.45 25.28 -11.86
CA GLN A 424 -18.00 26.65 -11.86
C GLN A 424 -17.07 27.67 -11.19
N LEU A 425 -16.29 27.26 -10.18
CA LEU A 425 -15.31 28.13 -9.52
C LEU A 425 -14.12 28.51 -10.42
N THR A 426 -13.81 27.68 -11.42
CA THR A 426 -12.65 27.90 -12.32
C THR A 426 -13.03 28.76 -13.54
N GLY A 427 -14.33 28.80 -13.88
CA GLY A 427 -14.88 29.54 -15.02
C GLY A 427 -15.17 28.66 -16.24
N PRO A 428 -15.97 29.15 -17.20
CA PRO A 428 -16.51 28.32 -18.29
C PRO A 428 -15.49 27.91 -19.37
N ASP A 429 -14.35 28.61 -19.44
CA ASP A 429 -13.29 28.35 -20.44
C ASP A 429 -12.07 27.63 -19.85
N HIS A 430 -12.10 27.30 -18.56
CA HIS A 430 -10.96 26.74 -17.84
C HIS A 430 -11.35 25.48 -17.07
N SER A 431 -10.73 24.35 -17.40
CA SER A 431 -10.87 23.14 -16.61
C SER A 431 -10.14 23.29 -15.26
N PRO A 432 -10.71 22.82 -14.13
CA PRO A 432 -10.04 22.85 -12.82
C PRO A 432 -8.71 22.11 -12.86
N PRO A 433 -7.69 22.45 -12.07
CA PRO A 433 -6.46 21.67 -11.99
C PRO A 433 -6.77 20.20 -11.63
N LEU A 434 -6.20 19.25 -12.37
CA LEU A 434 -6.60 17.83 -12.27
C LEU A 434 -6.31 17.23 -10.89
N GLU A 435 -5.16 17.54 -10.30
CA GLU A 435 -4.80 17.09 -8.95
C GLU A 435 -5.74 17.64 -7.88
N ALA A 436 -6.04 18.94 -7.93
CA ALA A 436 -6.95 19.58 -6.99
C ALA A 436 -8.39 19.07 -7.14
N LEU A 437 -8.81 18.71 -8.36
CA LEU A 437 -10.10 18.08 -8.61
C LEU A 437 -10.19 16.71 -7.93
N CYS A 438 -9.13 15.89 -8.04
CA CYS A 438 -9.07 14.60 -7.36
C CYS A 438 -9.14 14.76 -5.84
N ASP A 439 -8.40 15.72 -5.27
CA ASP A 439 -8.40 15.97 -3.83
C ASP A 439 -9.76 16.46 -3.32
N ASP A 440 -10.42 17.39 -4.04
CA ASP A 440 -11.76 17.91 -3.68
C ASP A 440 -12.86 16.84 -3.76
N VAL A 441 -12.73 15.90 -4.70
CA VAL A 441 -13.66 14.77 -4.83
C VAL A 441 -13.57 13.82 -3.63
N LEU A 442 -12.38 13.63 -3.05
CA LEU A 442 -12.20 12.77 -1.89
C LEU A 442 -12.82 13.36 -0.62
N ASP A 443 -12.95 14.69 -0.53
CA ASP A 443 -13.61 15.37 0.57
C ASP A 443 -15.13 15.13 0.62
N VAL A 444 -15.71 14.47 -0.40
CA VAL A 444 -17.11 13.98 -0.37
C VAL A 444 -17.33 12.95 0.74
N LEU A 445 -16.26 12.29 1.20
CA LEU A 445 -16.30 11.35 2.31
C LEU A 445 -16.13 12.10 3.64
N GLY A 446 -17.13 11.98 4.52
CA GLY A 446 -17.04 12.52 5.87
C GLY A 446 -15.91 11.88 6.69
N PRO A 447 -15.41 12.56 7.75
CA PRO A 447 -14.44 11.96 8.66
C PRO A 447 -14.98 10.67 9.28
N GLY A 448 -14.37 9.53 8.94
CA GLY A 448 -14.72 8.22 9.52
C GLY A 448 -15.68 7.35 8.70
N ASP A 449 -16.05 7.78 7.48
CA ASP A 449 -17.01 7.06 6.60
C ASP A 449 -16.31 6.12 5.59
N ARG A 450 -15.05 5.74 5.85
CA ARG A 450 -14.23 4.89 4.94
C ARG A 450 -14.34 3.42 5.33
N ASP A 451 -15.43 2.80 4.88
CA ASP A 451 -15.68 1.37 5.07
C ASP A 451 -14.93 0.49 4.06
N ASP A 452 -14.61 1.02 2.88
CA ASP A 452 -13.92 0.32 1.78
C ASP A 452 -12.72 1.11 1.24
N ASP A 453 -11.91 0.45 0.42
CA ASP A 453 -10.85 1.04 -0.36
C ASP A 453 -11.42 1.96 -1.46
N ILE A 454 -10.61 2.92 -1.90
CA ILE A 454 -10.99 3.87 -2.93
C ILE A 454 -9.89 3.92 -3.98
N ALA A 455 -10.19 3.50 -5.19
CA ALA A 455 -9.42 3.83 -6.38
C ALA A 455 -10.13 4.92 -7.17
N LEU A 456 -9.42 6.00 -7.49
CA LEU A 456 -9.87 7.09 -8.34
C LEU A 456 -8.86 7.29 -9.47
N LEU A 457 -9.34 7.29 -10.72
CA LEU A 457 -8.58 7.63 -11.91
C LEU A 457 -9.30 8.75 -12.68
N ALA A 458 -8.64 9.89 -12.82
CA ALA A 458 -9.12 11.02 -13.59
C ALA A 458 -8.30 11.18 -14.88
N ALA A 459 -8.99 11.28 -16.01
CA ALA A 459 -8.39 11.45 -17.33
C ALA A 459 -8.94 12.71 -18.00
N ARG A 460 -8.08 13.72 -18.15
CA ARG A 460 -8.39 14.92 -18.94
C ARG A 460 -7.98 14.71 -20.40
N PHE A 461 -8.95 14.89 -21.27
CA PHE A 461 -8.78 14.77 -22.71
C PHE A 461 -8.35 16.12 -23.27
N ASP A 462 -7.07 16.31 -23.51
CA ASP A 462 -6.60 17.52 -24.23
C ASP A 462 -6.87 17.38 -25.74
N GLY A 463 -6.97 16.14 -26.23
CA GLY A 463 -7.19 15.82 -27.65
C GLY A 463 -5.99 16.18 -28.52
N ILE A 464 -6.09 15.83 -29.80
CA ILE A 464 -5.18 16.28 -30.86
C ILE A 464 -6.04 17.01 -31.88
N ALA A 465 -5.65 18.23 -32.25
CA ALA A 465 -6.42 19.01 -33.21
C ALA A 465 -6.37 18.35 -34.60
N PRO A 466 -7.47 18.32 -35.38
CA PRO A 466 -7.46 17.75 -36.73
C PRO A 466 -6.41 18.39 -37.66
N SER A 467 -6.05 19.65 -37.42
CA SER A 467 -4.97 20.34 -38.16
C SER A 467 -3.59 19.74 -37.92
N ASP A 468 -3.39 19.05 -36.80
CA ASP A 468 -2.16 18.40 -36.36
C ASP A 468 -2.08 16.93 -36.78
N VAL A 469 -3.07 16.44 -37.51
CA VAL A 469 -3.12 15.07 -38.01
C VAL A 469 -3.08 15.07 -39.52
N ALA A 470 -2.27 14.17 -40.08
CA ALA A 470 -2.29 13.88 -41.51
C ALA A 470 -2.35 12.37 -41.71
N TYR A 471 -3.32 11.91 -42.51
CA TYR A 471 -3.63 10.51 -42.69
C TYR A 471 -3.84 10.18 -44.17
N TRP A 472 -3.21 9.11 -44.64
CA TRP A 472 -3.29 8.66 -46.03
C TRP A 472 -3.29 7.14 -46.14
N PHE A 473 -3.89 6.64 -47.22
CA PHE A 473 -3.73 5.28 -47.71
C PHE A 473 -2.76 5.25 -48.89
N LEU A 474 -1.92 4.23 -48.92
CA LEU A 474 -0.91 3.99 -49.95
C LEU A 474 -1.11 2.57 -50.51
N GLU A 475 -1.30 2.46 -51.82
CA GLU A 475 -1.31 1.15 -52.47
C GLU A 475 0.05 0.45 -52.28
N PRO A 476 0.10 -0.89 -52.12
CA PRO A 476 1.33 -1.63 -51.90
C PRO A 476 2.13 -1.81 -53.21
N GLU A 477 2.65 -0.70 -53.75
CA GLU A 477 3.44 -0.64 -54.98
C GLU A 477 4.85 -0.07 -54.73
N ASP A 478 5.81 -0.37 -55.61
CA ASP A 478 7.22 0.09 -55.47
C ASP A 478 7.36 1.63 -55.40
N ALA A 479 6.38 2.37 -55.92
CA ALA A 479 6.35 3.84 -55.89
C ALA A 479 5.88 4.41 -54.53
N ALA A 480 5.30 3.60 -53.64
CA ALA A 480 4.68 4.03 -52.40
C ALA A 480 5.64 4.75 -51.42
N PRO A 481 6.91 4.30 -51.20
CA PRO A 481 7.85 5.04 -50.36
C PRO A 481 8.14 6.44 -50.90
N GLY A 482 8.27 6.60 -52.22
CA GLY A 482 8.46 7.91 -52.85
C GLY A 482 7.24 8.82 -52.69
N ARG A 483 6.04 8.25 -52.77
CA ARG A 483 4.78 8.98 -52.52
C ARG A 483 4.64 9.40 -51.07
N ALA A 484 4.99 8.51 -50.13
CA ALA A 484 4.99 8.75 -48.70
C ALA A 484 5.89 9.93 -48.32
N ARG A 485 7.13 9.98 -48.84
CA ARG A 485 8.06 11.11 -48.64
C ARG A 485 7.46 12.45 -49.09
N ARG A 486 6.84 12.49 -50.28
CA ARG A 486 6.19 13.70 -50.81
C ARG A 486 4.97 14.14 -49.99
N LEU A 487 4.24 13.20 -49.39
CA LEU A 487 3.11 13.49 -48.51
C LEU A 487 3.60 14.03 -47.17
N ALA A 488 4.60 13.38 -46.57
CA ALA A 488 5.23 13.80 -45.34
C ALA A 488 5.83 15.21 -45.44
N ARG A 489 6.64 15.49 -46.47
CA ARG A 489 7.21 16.83 -46.71
C ARG A 489 6.13 17.92 -46.78
N ARG A 490 5.01 17.64 -47.44
CA ARG A 490 3.87 18.59 -47.52
C ARG A 490 3.17 18.80 -46.18
N ALA A 491 3.11 17.79 -45.31
CA ALA A 491 2.60 17.96 -43.96
C ALA A 491 3.57 18.73 -43.08
N LEU A 492 4.87 18.43 -43.15
CA LEU A 492 5.91 19.16 -42.41
C LEU A 492 5.93 20.64 -42.78
N ALA A 493 5.85 20.98 -44.07
CA ALA A 493 5.78 22.37 -44.51
C ALA A 493 4.50 23.09 -44.08
N ARG A 494 3.39 22.37 -43.90
CA ARG A 494 2.15 22.94 -43.35
C ARG A 494 2.27 23.22 -41.85
N TRP A 495 3.19 22.55 -41.19
CA TRP A 495 3.38 22.58 -39.75
C TRP A 495 4.59 23.40 -39.31
N ASP A 496 5.28 24.05 -40.27
CA ASP A 496 6.53 24.78 -40.08
C ASP A 496 7.64 23.91 -39.45
N LEU A 497 7.75 22.65 -39.91
CA LEU A 497 8.71 21.63 -39.44
C LEU A 497 9.64 21.16 -40.57
N GLU A 498 9.97 22.01 -41.54
CA GLU A 498 10.79 21.65 -42.70
C GLU A 498 12.18 21.15 -42.33
N GLU A 499 12.75 21.63 -41.21
CA GLU A 499 14.06 21.20 -40.71
C GLU A 499 14.13 19.69 -40.43
N LEU A 500 12.99 19.05 -40.14
CA LEU A 500 12.92 17.61 -39.87
C LEU A 500 12.80 16.76 -41.15
N SER A 501 12.65 17.39 -42.33
CA SER A 501 12.29 16.69 -43.58
C SER A 501 13.25 15.56 -43.92
N ASP A 502 14.57 15.80 -43.88
CA ASP A 502 15.56 14.80 -44.27
C ASP A 502 15.48 13.54 -43.39
N SER A 503 15.37 13.73 -42.07
CA SER A 503 15.27 12.62 -41.11
C SER A 503 13.94 11.89 -41.25
N VAL A 504 12.82 12.62 -41.28
CA VAL A 504 11.48 12.04 -41.38
C VAL A 504 11.32 11.27 -42.69
N GLU A 505 11.75 11.84 -43.81
CA GLU A 505 11.63 11.21 -45.12
C GLU A 505 12.45 9.93 -45.22
N LEU A 506 13.67 9.91 -44.67
CA LEU A 506 14.48 8.70 -44.59
C LEU A 506 13.76 7.62 -43.79
N LEU A 507 13.30 7.94 -42.58
CA LEU A 507 12.65 6.96 -41.71
C LEU A 507 11.32 6.46 -42.27
N ILE A 508 10.48 7.34 -42.82
CA ILE A 508 9.24 6.96 -43.51
C ILE A 508 9.55 6.05 -44.69
N SER A 509 10.59 6.36 -45.48
CA SER A 509 10.98 5.53 -46.62
C SER A 509 11.31 4.10 -46.18
N GLU A 510 12.07 3.94 -45.11
CA GLU A 510 12.43 2.61 -44.58
C GLU A 510 11.22 1.84 -44.07
N VAL A 511 10.37 2.48 -43.26
CA VAL A 511 9.22 1.83 -42.64
C VAL A 511 8.15 1.48 -43.69
N VAL A 512 7.85 2.38 -44.63
CA VAL A 512 6.88 2.14 -45.71
C VAL A 512 7.39 1.08 -46.67
N THR A 513 8.68 1.07 -47.02
CA THR A 513 9.26 0.01 -47.86
C THR A 513 9.08 -1.36 -47.22
N ASN A 514 9.30 -1.45 -45.90
CA ASN A 514 9.10 -2.70 -45.18
C ASN A 514 7.61 -3.10 -45.13
N ALA A 515 6.70 -2.16 -44.93
CA ALA A 515 5.26 -2.43 -44.92
C ALA A 515 4.77 -2.96 -46.29
N VAL A 516 5.08 -2.22 -47.37
CA VAL A 516 4.66 -2.55 -48.75
C VAL A 516 5.17 -3.92 -49.20
N ARG A 517 6.36 -4.33 -48.75
CA ARG A 517 6.93 -5.64 -49.10
C ARG A 517 6.06 -6.83 -48.67
N TYR A 518 5.28 -6.67 -47.61
CA TYR A 518 4.50 -7.74 -46.99
C TYR A 518 2.98 -7.50 -47.02
N ALA A 519 2.54 -6.32 -47.46
CA ALA A 519 1.14 -5.92 -47.44
C ALA A 519 0.41 -6.42 -48.69
N GLU A 520 -0.80 -6.94 -48.50
CA GLU A 520 -1.71 -7.29 -49.61
C GLU A 520 -2.79 -6.21 -49.80
N ARG A 521 -3.06 -5.43 -48.74
CA ARG A 521 -4.01 -4.31 -48.72
C ARG A 521 -3.30 -2.95 -48.66
N PRO A 522 -4.02 -1.84 -48.91
CA PRO A 522 -3.44 -0.50 -48.78
C PRO A 522 -2.81 -0.27 -47.40
N VAL A 523 -1.56 0.21 -47.42
CA VAL A 523 -0.79 0.60 -46.25
C VAL A 523 -1.27 1.97 -45.76
N THR A 524 -1.43 2.12 -44.46
CA THR A 524 -1.80 3.40 -43.84
C THR A 524 -0.54 4.18 -43.47
N LEU A 525 -0.53 5.49 -43.71
CA LEU A 525 0.50 6.42 -43.22
C LEU A 525 -0.19 7.52 -42.42
N ARG A 526 0.21 7.65 -41.15
CA ARG A 526 -0.29 8.69 -40.25
C ARG A 526 0.84 9.49 -39.64
N LEU A 527 0.72 10.81 -39.68
CA LEU A 527 1.61 11.76 -39.00
C LEU A 527 0.78 12.53 -37.98
N LEU A 528 1.31 12.66 -36.77
CA LEU A 528 0.70 13.36 -35.64
C LEU A 528 1.71 14.39 -35.11
N ARG A 529 1.31 15.67 -35.07
CA ARG A 529 2.13 16.76 -34.53
C ARG A 529 1.68 17.10 -33.11
N THR A 530 2.52 16.82 -32.12
CA THR A 530 2.32 17.25 -30.74
C THR A 530 3.61 17.87 -30.21
N ASP A 531 3.96 17.63 -28.94
CA ASP A 531 5.31 17.85 -28.40
C ASP A 531 6.38 17.06 -29.17
N VAL A 532 6.01 15.95 -29.79
CA VAL A 532 6.82 15.15 -30.72
C VAL A 532 6.10 14.99 -32.05
N LEU A 533 6.85 14.76 -33.11
CA LEU A 533 6.32 14.32 -34.39
C LEU A 533 6.30 12.80 -34.40
N ARG A 534 5.10 12.22 -34.37
CA ARG A 534 4.91 10.77 -34.41
C ARG A 534 4.46 10.34 -35.80
N CYS A 535 5.19 9.39 -36.38
CA CYS A 535 4.86 8.78 -37.67
C CYS A 535 4.47 7.32 -37.45
N GLU A 536 3.37 6.89 -38.04
CA GLU A 536 2.83 5.54 -37.91
C GLU A 536 2.53 4.98 -39.30
N VAL A 537 2.92 3.73 -39.51
CA VAL A 537 2.68 2.98 -40.73
C VAL A 537 2.00 1.67 -40.37
N GLY A 538 0.78 1.48 -40.83
CA GLY A 538 -0.01 0.28 -40.59
C GLY A 538 -0.15 -0.57 -41.85
N ASP A 539 0.01 -1.88 -41.71
CA ASP A 539 -0.17 -2.87 -42.77
C ASP A 539 -0.95 -4.09 -42.26
N ASP A 540 -1.42 -4.94 -43.17
CA ASP A 540 -2.22 -6.14 -42.87
C ASP A 540 -1.35 -7.38 -42.55
N SER A 541 -0.03 -7.25 -42.52
CA SER A 541 0.87 -8.37 -42.22
C SER A 541 1.13 -8.50 -40.71
N PRO A 542 0.80 -9.63 -40.08
CA PRO A 542 0.96 -9.85 -38.63
C PRO A 542 2.43 -10.06 -38.20
N GLN A 543 3.37 -10.11 -39.15
CA GLN A 543 4.79 -10.32 -38.88
C GLN A 543 5.45 -9.03 -38.39
N LEU A 544 5.80 -9.00 -37.10
CA LEU A 544 6.55 -7.89 -36.51
C LEU A 544 7.95 -7.80 -37.13
N PRO A 545 8.42 -6.57 -37.45
CA PRO A 545 9.69 -6.41 -38.10
C PRO A 545 10.82 -6.72 -37.11
N ARG A 546 11.78 -7.55 -37.53
CA ARG A 546 12.96 -7.91 -36.73
C ARG A 546 14.15 -7.09 -37.18
N GLN A 547 14.83 -6.44 -36.23
CA GLN A 547 16.10 -5.77 -36.51
C GLN A 547 17.14 -6.82 -36.92
N ARG A 548 17.62 -6.75 -38.16
CA ARG A 548 18.69 -7.62 -38.68
C ARG A 548 20.01 -6.86 -38.60
N ARG A 549 21.10 -7.52 -38.18
CA ARG A 549 22.45 -6.98 -38.35
C ARG A 549 22.88 -7.30 -39.79
N ALA A 550 22.70 -6.35 -40.69
CA ALA A 550 23.20 -6.43 -42.06
C ALA A 550 24.74 -6.52 -42.04
N ARG A 551 25.32 -7.43 -42.83
CA ARG A 551 26.77 -7.48 -43.08
C ARG A 551 27.15 -6.36 -44.05
N ASP A 552 28.45 -6.07 -44.17
CA ASP A 552 28.94 -4.97 -45.02
C ASP A 552 28.52 -5.12 -46.49
N THR A 553 28.27 -6.36 -46.95
CA THR A 553 27.84 -6.73 -48.30
C THR A 553 26.32 -6.84 -48.50
N ASP A 554 25.51 -6.68 -47.46
CA ASP A 554 24.05 -6.85 -47.58
C ASP A 554 23.38 -5.56 -48.08
N GLU A 555 22.64 -5.65 -49.18
CA GLU A 555 21.86 -4.54 -49.77
C GLU A 555 20.57 -4.21 -48.98
N GLY A 556 20.20 -5.01 -47.98
CA GLY A 556 18.99 -4.84 -47.19
C GLY A 556 19.19 -5.09 -45.69
N GLY A 557 18.18 -4.73 -44.87
CA GLY A 557 18.18 -4.99 -43.43
C GLY A 557 18.75 -3.87 -42.56
N ARG A 558 19.11 -2.72 -43.13
CA ARG A 558 19.60 -1.54 -42.40
C ARG A 558 18.48 -0.58 -41.96
N GLY A 559 17.28 -0.68 -42.53
CA GLY A 559 16.19 0.28 -42.29
C GLY A 559 15.80 0.45 -40.83
N LEU A 560 15.50 -0.64 -40.12
CA LEU A 560 15.20 -0.57 -38.68
C LEU A 560 16.40 -0.12 -37.83
N PHE A 561 17.63 -0.33 -38.29
CA PHE A 561 18.81 0.20 -37.60
C PHE A 561 18.88 1.73 -37.71
N LEU A 562 18.52 2.31 -38.86
CA LEU A 562 18.42 3.76 -39.03
C LEU A 562 17.30 4.36 -38.18
N VAL A 563 16.13 3.73 -38.16
CA VAL A 563 15.01 4.12 -37.28
C VAL A 563 15.46 4.11 -35.82
N ASN A 564 16.13 3.05 -35.37
CA ASN A 564 16.63 2.95 -34.00
C ASN A 564 17.71 3.98 -33.64
N ARG A 565 18.43 4.54 -34.62
CA ARG A 565 19.50 5.50 -34.37
C ARG A 565 19.02 6.96 -34.44
N LEU A 566 18.04 7.25 -35.27
CA LEU A 566 17.57 8.62 -35.55
C LEU A 566 16.28 8.98 -34.83
N ALA A 567 15.42 8.01 -34.50
CA ALA A 567 14.20 8.27 -33.74
C ALA A 567 14.50 8.38 -32.24
N ARG A 568 13.76 9.24 -31.54
CA ARG A 568 13.78 9.31 -30.06
C ARG A 568 13.24 8.01 -29.46
N ARG A 569 12.15 7.50 -30.03
CA ARG A 569 11.50 6.22 -29.69
C ARG A 569 10.91 5.62 -30.95
N TRP A 570 10.85 4.30 -31.01
CA TRP A 570 10.13 3.59 -32.04
C TRP A 570 9.60 2.28 -31.48
N GLY A 571 8.61 1.71 -32.16
CA GLY A 571 8.02 0.43 -31.77
C GLY A 571 7.22 -0.20 -32.89
N ALA A 572 6.79 -1.43 -32.66
CA ALA A 572 5.88 -2.14 -33.54
C ALA A 572 4.86 -2.88 -32.69
N THR A 573 3.57 -2.66 -32.96
CA THR A 573 2.47 -3.32 -32.27
C THR A 573 1.70 -4.19 -33.24
N ARG A 574 1.42 -5.43 -32.84
CA ARG A 574 0.55 -6.33 -33.59
C ARG A 574 -0.90 -5.93 -33.30
N LEU A 575 -1.69 -5.82 -34.35
CA LEU A 575 -3.13 -5.62 -34.29
C LEU A 575 -3.83 -6.94 -34.64
N SER A 576 -5.13 -7.03 -34.35
CA SER A 576 -5.97 -8.18 -34.73
C SER A 576 -5.94 -8.48 -36.23
N THR A 577 -5.80 -7.44 -37.06
CA THR A 577 -5.84 -7.53 -38.54
C THR A 577 -4.52 -7.16 -39.23
N GLY A 578 -3.42 -7.02 -38.48
CA GLY A 578 -2.15 -6.61 -39.06
C GLY A 578 -1.12 -6.12 -38.04
N LYS A 579 -0.40 -5.04 -38.36
CA LYS A 579 0.52 -4.38 -37.43
C LYS A 579 0.63 -2.89 -37.71
N VAL A 580 1.10 -2.15 -36.71
CA VAL A 580 1.53 -0.74 -36.84
C VAL A 580 2.98 -0.62 -36.39
N VAL A 581 3.80 -0.03 -37.24
CA VAL A 581 5.18 0.37 -36.93
C VAL A 581 5.20 1.88 -36.80
N TRP A 582 5.81 2.39 -35.73
CA TRP A 582 5.81 3.82 -35.44
C TRP A 582 7.16 4.30 -34.94
N PHE A 583 7.42 5.59 -35.12
CA PHE A 583 8.58 6.27 -34.56
C PHE A 583 8.26 7.73 -34.20
N GLU A 584 9.05 8.29 -33.29
CA GLU A 584 8.91 9.66 -32.77
C GLU A 584 10.19 10.45 -33.00
N ILE A 585 10.04 11.69 -33.44
CA ILE A 585 11.12 12.68 -33.58
C ILE A 585 10.75 13.92 -32.75
N PRO A 586 11.66 14.52 -31.99
CA PRO A 586 11.40 15.78 -31.29
C PRO A 586 11.01 16.90 -32.28
N THR A 587 9.99 17.70 -31.95
CA THR A 587 9.61 18.88 -32.77
C THR A 587 10.45 20.12 -32.47
N ARG A 588 11.22 20.10 -31.38
CA ARG A 588 12.19 21.13 -30.98
C ARG A 588 13.53 20.45 -30.70
N ALA A 589 14.63 21.05 -31.18
CA ALA A 589 15.99 20.60 -30.90
C ALA A 589 16.39 20.83 -29.44
#